data_AF-A0A366E0Z8-F1
#
_entry.id   AF-A0A366E0Z8-F1
#
_cell.length_a   1.000
_cell.length_b   1.000
_cell.length_c   1.000
_cell.angle_alpha   90.00
_cell.angle_beta   90.00
_cell.angle_gamma   90.00
#
_symmetry.space_group_name_H-M   'P 1'
#
loop_
_entity.id
_entity.type
_entity.pdbx_description
1 polymer ?
#
loop_
_entity_poly.entity_id
_entity_poly.type
_entity_poly.pdbx_seq_one_letter_code
_entity_poly.pdbx_strand_id
1 'polypeptide(L)' 'MRLERNLADLQRHATHFVERRGFTYTVLEIVGGDVIGCVYIYPSASDEYDAEVSSWVRADRTELDGPVYSAVAD' A
#
# COMPACT_ATOMS: atom_id res chain seq x y z
N MET A 1 -14.15 -11.75 1.01
CA MET A 1 -13.08 -12.17 0.07
C MET A 1 -12.89 -13.68 0.13
N ARG A 2 -12.37 -14.33 -0.92
CA ARG A 2 -11.96 -15.76 -0.90
C ARG A 2 -10.45 -15.83 -0.76
N LEU A 3 -9.92 -16.81 -0.03
CA LEU A 3 -8.47 -16.97 0.20
C LEU A 3 -7.66 -17.02 -1.11
N GLU A 4 -8.19 -17.68 -2.13
CA GLU A 4 -7.56 -17.75 -3.46
C GLU A 4 -7.38 -16.38 -4.11
N ARG A 5 -8.35 -15.47 -3.94
CA ARG A 5 -8.23 -14.10 -4.46
C ARG A 5 -7.16 -13.31 -3.72
N ASN A 6 -7.02 -13.52 -2.42
CA ASN A 6 -5.96 -12.89 -1.63
C ASN A 6 -4.59 -13.40 -2.07
N LEU A 7 -4.44 -14.72 -2.28
CA LEU A 7 -3.18 -15.29 -2.75
C LEU A 7 -2.80 -14.74 -4.14
N ALA A 8 -3.76 -14.70 -5.07
CA ALA A 8 -3.52 -14.17 -6.41
C ALA A 8 -3.10 -12.69 -6.39
N ASP A 9 -3.71 -11.89 -5.50
CA ASP A 9 -3.34 -10.50 -5.30
C ASP A 9 -1.89 -10.34 -4.79
N LEU A 10 -1.50 -11.13 -3.77
CA LEU A 10 -0.13 -11.13 -3.25
C LEU A 10 0.90 -11.56 -4.30
N GLN A 11 0.59 -12.60 -5.08
CA GLN A 11 1.46 -13.06 -6.17
C GLN A 11 1.64 -11.98 -7.24
N ARG A 12 0.55 -11.28 -7.60
CA ARG A 12 0.62 -10.16 -8.53
C ARG A 12 1.50 -9.02 -8.00
N HIS A 13 1.37 -8.64 -6.73
CA HIS A 13 2.22 -7.62 -6.13
C HIS A 13 3.71 -8.04 -6.13
N ALA A 14 4.02 -9.30 -5.85
CA ALA A 14 5.37 -9.81 -5.94
C ALA A 14 5.95 -9.70 -7.36
N THR A 15 5.16 -10.05 -8.37
CA THR A 15 5.55 -9.88 -9.79
C THR A 15 5.78 -8.41 -10.13
N HIS A 16 4.85 -7.52 -9.77
CA HIS A 16 4.99 -6.08 -10.03
C HIS A 16 6.24 -5.48 -9.39
N PHE A 17 6.62 -5.95 -8.20
CA PHE A 17 7.84 -5.52 -7.53
C PHE A 17 9.10 -5.92 -8.31
N VAL A 18 9.18 -7.19 -8.75
CA VAL A 18 10.30 -7.70 -9.56
C VAL A 18 10.42 -6.94 -10.88
N GLU A 19 9.29 -6.65 -11.52
CA GLU A 19 9.21 -5.92 -12.78
C GLU A 19 9.36 -4.41 -12.64
N ARG A 20 9.45 -3.87 -11.41
CA ARG A 20 9.45 -2.42 -11.11
C ARG A 20 8.24 -1.69 -11.69
N ARG A 21 7.09 -2.35 -11.73
CA ARG A 21 5.80 -1.80 -12.21
C ARG A 21 4.88 -1.34 -11.08
N GLY A 22 5.20 -1.71 -9.85
CA GLY A 22 4.43 -1.30 -8.69
C GLY A 22 5.09 -1.77 -7.42
N PHE A 23 5.01 -0.95 -6.39
CA PHE A 23 5.59 -1.22 -5.09
C PHE A 23 4.46 -1.21 -4.05
N THR A 24 4.42 -2.25 -3.22
CA THR A 24 3.43 -2.39 -2.16
C THR A 24 4.17 -2.61 -0.86
N TYR A 25 3.93 -1.72 0.10
CA TYR A 25 4.59 -1.72 1.40
C TYR A 25 3.55 -1.90 2.50
N THR A 26 3.90 -2.69 3.50
CA THR A 26 3.12 -2.78 4.74
C THR A 26 3.57 -1.70 5.70
N VAL A 27 2.62 -0.94 6.24
CA VAL A 27 2.87 0.01 7.33
C VAL A 27 2.81 -0.76 8.63
N LEU A 28 3.93 -0.77 9.34
CA LEU A 28 4.09 -1.47 10.61
C LEU A 28 4.24 -0.48 11.75
N GLU A 29 3.64 -0.80 12.89
CA GLU A 29 3.99 -0.18 14.15
C GLU A 29 5.43 -0.54 14.51
N ILE A 30 6.23 0.45 14.88
CA ILE A 30 7.66 0.25 15.17
C ILE A 30 7.81 -0.67 16.38
N VAL A 31 6.97 -0.46 17.39
CA VAL A 31 6.95 -1.27 18.61
C VAL A 31 5.98 -2.43 18.43
N GLY A 32 6.49 -3.65 18.43
CA GLY A 32 5.67 -4.87 18.34
C GLY A 32 5.42 -5.37 16.91
N GLY A 33 5.60 -4.53 15.89
CA GLY A 33 5.50 -4.96 14.48
C GLY A 33 4.07 -5.23 14.02
N ASP A 34 3.08 -4.66 14.70
CA ASP A 34 1.68 -4.80 14.31
C ASP A 34 1.44 -4.14 12.96
N VAL A 35 0.66 -4.80 12.11
CA VAL A 35 0.22 -4.20 10.83
C VAL A 35 -0.77 -3.09 11.13
N ILE A 36 -0.45 -1.88 10.68
CA ILE A 36 -1.32 -0.70 10.69
C ILE A 36 -2.11 -0.62 9.39
N GLY A 37 -1.46 -0.88 8.25
CA GLY A 37 -2.02 -0.61 6.93
C GLY A 37 -1.08 -0.98 5.79
N CYS A 38 -1.33 -0.45 4.61
CA CYS A 38 -0.45 -0.58 3.44
C CYS A 38 -0.39 0.71 2.63
N VAL A 39 0.70 0.85 1.86
CA VAL A 39 0.91 1.88 0.84
C VAL A 39 1.19 1.20 -0.50
N TYR A 40 0.57 1.71 -1.56
CA TYR A 40 0.69 1.24 -2.93
C TYR A 40 1.19 2.39 -3.80
N ILE A 41 2.24 2.11 -4.57
CA ILE A 41 2.87 3.07 -5.48
C ILE A 41 2.87 2.43 -6.87
N TYR A 42 2.17 3.06 -7.81
CA TYR A 42 2.05 2.57 -9.19
C TYR A 42 2.29 3.73 -10.17
N PRO A 43 2.73 3.46 -11.41
CA PRO A 43 2.77 4.46 -12.47
C PRO A 43 1.40 5.13 -12.60
N SER A 44 1.42 6.45 -12.73
CA SER A 44 0.22 7.25 -12.96
C SER A 44 -0.38 6.91 -14.32
N ALA A 45 -1.72 6.94 -14.42
CA ALA A 45 -2.41 6.86 -15.69
C ALA A 45 -2.47 8.22 -16.43
N SER A 46 -2.15 9.31 -15.71
CA SER A 46 -2.04 10.68 -16.24
C SER A 46 -0.59 11.01 -16.59
N ASP A 47 -0.40 11.79 -17.65
CA ASP A 47 0.91 12.36 -18.02
C ASP A 47 1.36 13.50 -17.09
N GLU A 48 0.52 13.93 -16.15
CA GLU A 48 0.82 15.02 -15.20
C GLU A 48 1.72 14.57 -14.04
N TYR A 49 1.67 13.29 -13.68
CA TYR A 49 2.39 12.72 -12.55
C TYR A 49 3.14 11.47 -12.99
N ASP A 50 4.28 11.17 -12.35
CA ASP A 50 5.02 9.94 -12.63
C ASP A 50 4.38 8.70 -11.95
N ALA A 51 3.72 8.91 -10.80
CA ALA A 51 3.15 7.84 -9.99
C ALA A 51 1.89 8.29 -9.23
N GLU A 52 1.03 7.33 -8.96
CA GLU A 52 -0.11 7.43 -8.06
C GLU A 52 0.19 6.65 -6.77
N VAL A 53 -0.04 7.29 -5.64
CA VAL A 53 0.13 6.71 -4.32
C VAL A 53 -1.22 6.58 -3.63
N SER A 54 -1.52 5.39 -3.11
CA SER A 54 -2.71 5.15 -2.31
C SER A 54 -2.35 4.41 -1.04
N SER A 55 -3.11 4.63 0.02
CA SER A 55 -2.92 3.99 1.31
C SER A 55 -4.25 3.60 1.93
N TRP A 56 -4.18 2.66 2.87
CA TRP A 56 -5.30 2.35 3.77
C TRP A 56 -4.75 2.00 5.14
N VAL A 57 -5.54 2.25 6.18
CA VAL A 57 -5.30 1.79 7.55
C VAL A 57 -6.40 0.83 7.98
N ARG A 58 -6.10 -0.05 8.93
CA ARG A 58 -7.10 -0.95 9.50
C ARG A 58 -8.20 -0.15 10.19
N ALA A 59 -9.40 -0.71 10.19
CA ALA A 59 -10.57 -0.09 10.81
C ALA A 59 -10.44 0.11 12.33
N ASP A 60 -9.56 -0.63 13.01
CA ASP A 60 -9.27 -0.47 14.44
C ASP A 60 -8.06 0.46 14.72
N ARG A 61 -7.62 1.20 13.71
CA ARG A 61 -6.53 2.19 13.72
C ARG A 61 -6.89 3.44 12.90
N THR A 62 -8.17 3.81 12.84
CA THR A 62 -8.65 4.91 11.99
C THR A 62 -8.06 6.27 12.34
N GLU A 63 -7.61 6.45 13.57
CA GLU A 63 -6.87 7.63 14.03
C GLU A 63 -5.56 7.87 13.26
N LEU A 64 -5.02 6.83 12.61
CA LEU A 64 -3.78 6.89 11.82
C LEU A 64 -4.02 7.17 10.32
N ASP A 65 -5.27 7.22 9.86
CA ASP A 65 -5.59 7.43 8.43
C ASP A 65 -5.03 8.78 7.92
N GLY A 66 -5.33 9.87 8.63
CA GLY A 66 -4.81 11.21 8.32
C GLY A 66 -3.28 11.30 8.38
N PRO A 67 -2.64 10.87 9.48
CA PRO A 67 -1.17 10.82 9.58
C PRO A 67 -0.49 10.04 8.46
N VAL A 68 -1.01 8.85 8.10
CA VAL A 68 -0.43 8.04 7.01
C VAL A 68 -0.62 8.73 5.67
N TYR A 69 -1.81 9.29 5.41
CA TYR A 69 -2.06 10.06 4.18
C TYR A 69 -1.08 11.23 4.03
N SER A 70 -0.92 12.05 5.07
CA SER A 70 0.01 13.19 5.03
C SER A 70 1.45 12.74 4.78
N ALA A 71 1.90 11.67 5.45
CA ALA A 71 3.27 11.18 5.31
C ALA A 71 3.63 10.67 3.90
N VAL A 72 2.64 10.29 3.08
CA VAL A 72 2.87 9.81 1.71
C VAL A 72 2.48 10.84 0.63
N ALA A 73 1.95 12.00 1.04
CA ALA A 73 1.54 13.07 0.15
C ALA A 73 2.57 14.23 0.08
N ASP A 74 3.52 14.28 1.01
CA ASP A 74 4.63 15.25 1.06
C ASP A 74 5.76 14.87 0.08
#